data_AF-A0A2W1N7F5-F1
#
_entry.id   AF-A0A2W1N7F5-F1
#
_cell.length_a   1.000
_cell.length_b   1.000
_cell.length_c   1.000
_cell.angle_alpha   90.00
_cell.angle_beta   90.00
_cell.angle_gamma   90.00
#
_symmetry.space_group_name_H-M   'P 1'
#
loop_
_entity.id
_entity.type
_entity.pdbx_description
1 polymer ?
#
loop_
_entity_poly.entity_id
_entity_poly.type
_entity_poly.pdbx_seq_one_letter_code
_entity_poly.pdbx_strand_id
1 'polypeptide(L)'
;MSQDFGGMGRQYLQQESYGASAFCFYRATLADNTNGNAWNGLVLALSLMRKEYDAQTILARFALTQQLPYDKDMISFAMMMYQNNPLALSQWIRAMSTRVGTTAQERETFTQMADDLERSYNAMLADHGEQVLKEQGMLSLQELADRRIELDWTLTESIDSIFGLAESWLADPETVLSGVRLLCMLPDPRSERLLRRVCRNEQIDGKVRTHALLALRWLGVRGNAKIVKMGESFVINLDDPTPELTITVPASYKPALDRMKLWIAMQQGFVAIEEYEQHASTDEPVMPEDLAAKVEQAHIPSLLQEVVHALIRSAYDQYYPLVPNTRGARQWSIAMLLLMKEYAEGVGEEWPYEQPEHDETAVLHRNWILSATPDFHSSIAEARKQREGQLRK
;
A
#
# COMPACT_ATOMS: atom_id res chain seq x y z
N MET A 1 -37.47 2.24 6.26
CA MET A 1 -36.56 2.96 7.18
C MET A 1 -35.21 3.02 6.50
N SER A 2 -34.72 4.21 6.14
CA SER A 2 -33.39 4.38 5.58
C SER A 2 -32.36 4.03 6.66
N GLN A 3 -31.54 3.02 6.45
CA GLN A 3 -30.42 2.72 7.36
C GLN A 3 -29.40 3.86 7.25
N ASP A 4 -28.97 4.43 8.38
CA ASP A 4 -27.91 5.44 8.41
C ASP A 4 -26.55 4.79 8.13
N PHE A 5 -26.28 4.53 6.85
CA PHE A 5 -25.03 3.93 6.40
C PHE A 5 -23.82 4.81 6.70
N GLY A 6 -23.97 6.14 6.73
CA GLY A 6 -22.89 7.05 7.09
C GLY A 6 -22.47 6.92 8.56
N GLY A 7 -23.46 6.82 9.46
CA GLY A 7 -23.23 6.55 10.89
C GLY A 7 -22.57 5.19 11.13
N MET A 8 -23.08 4.13 10.50
CA MET A 8 -22.50 2.78 10.58
C MET A 8 -21.06 2.74 10.04
N GLY A 9 -20.80 3.40 8.91
CA GLY A 9 -19.46 3.48 8.31
C GLY A 9 -18.43 4.06 9.27
N ARG A 10 -18.79 5.13 10.01
CA ARG A 10 -17.93 5.72 11.04
C ARG A 10 -17.69 4.79 12.23
N GLN A 11 -18.72 4.08 12.69
CA GLN A 11 -18.56 3.10 13.78
C GLN A 11 -17.59 1.98 13.39
N TYR A 12 -17.73 1.43 12.18
CA TYR A 12 -16.80 0.41 11.68
C TYR A 12 -15.38 0.95 11.51
N LEU A 13 -15.23 2.20 11.05
CA LEU A 13 -13.92 2.83 10.91
C LEU A 13 -13.21 2.95 12.27
N GLN A 14 -13.91 3.39 13.31
CA GLN A 14 -13.40 3.49 14.68
C GLN A 14 -13.01 2.14 15.29
N GLN A 15 -13.65 1.06 14.82
CA GLN A 15 -13.33 -0.31 15.23
C GLN A 15 -12.23 -0.95 14.39
N GLU A 16 -11.66 -0.24 13.41
CA GLU A 16 -10.68 -0.77 12.44
C GLU A 16 -11.24 -1.84 11.48
N SER A 17 -12.57 -1.87 11.32
CA SER A 17 -13.29 -2.72 10.37
C SER A 17 -13.39 -2.01 9.00
N TYR A 18 -12.24 -1.74 8.39
CA TYR A 18 -12.12 -0.86 7.22
C TYR A 18 -12.92 -1.32 6.00
N GLY A 19 -13.04 -2.63 5.77
CA GLY A 19 -13.80 -3.16 4.63
C GLY A 19 -15.31 -2.98 4.80
N ALA A 20 -15.83 -3.28 6.00
CA ALA A 20 -17.22 -2.99 6.34
C ALA A 20 -17.52 -1.48 6.31
N SER A 21 -16.56 -0.66 6.77
CA SER A 21 -16.64 0.80 6.69
C SER A 21 -16.73 1.29 5.23
N ALA A 22 -15.85 0.81 4.35
CA ALA A 22 -15.86 1.14 2.93
C ALA A 22 -17.20 0.77 2.27
N PHE A 23 -17.76 -0.42 2.57
CA PHE A 23 -19.08 -0.81 2.10
C PHE A 23 -20.17 0.18 2.51
N CYS A 24 -20.23 0.52 3.80
CA CYS A 24 -21.22 1.44 4.33
C CYS A 24 -21.10 2.84 3.70
N PHE A 25 -19.87 3.37 3.61
CA PHE A 25 -19.65 4.67 2.98
C PHE A 25 -20.00 4.67 1.50
N TYR A 26 -19.64 3.63 0.76
CA TYR A 26 -20.03 3.50 -0.64
C TYR A 26 -21.56 3.49 -0.80
N ARG A 27 -22.28 2.69 0.00
CA ARG A 27 -23.76 2.70 0.03
C ARG A 27 -24.33 4.08 0.38
N ALA A 28 -23.68 4.82 1.28
CA ALA A 28 -24.08 6.19 1.62
C ALA A 28 -23.88 7.17 0.45
N THR A 29 -22.78 7.07 -0.30
CA THR A 29 -22.57 7.89 -1.52
C THR A 29 -23.58 7.60 -2.63
N LEU A 30 -24.12 6.36 -2.67
CA LEU A 30 -25.14 5.98 -3.64
C LEU A 30 -26.53 6.46 -3.24
N ALA A 31 -26.82 6.52 -1.94
CA ALA A 31 -28.05 7.07 -1.42
C ALA A 31 -28.09 8.60 -1.53
N ASP A 32 -26.95 9.25 -1.31
CA ASP A 32 -26.75 10.69 -1.46
C ASP A 32 -25.32 10.96 -1.97
N ASN A 33 -25.21 11.25 -3.26
CA ASN A 33 -23.93 11.50 -3.92
C ASN A 33 -23.31 12.85 -3.55
N THR A 34 -24.04 13.71 -2.83
CA THR A 34 -23.57 15.00 -2.31
C THR A 34 -23.03 14.90 -0.88
N ASN A 35 -23.06 13.71 -0.28
CA ASN A 35 -22.57 13.46 1.06
C ASN A 35 -21.02 13.41 1.10
N GLY A 36 -20.39 14.58 1.25
CA GLY A 36 -18.92 14.72 1.30
C GLY A 36 -18.25 13.84 2.37
N ASN A 37 -18.88 13.66 3.54
CA ASN A 37 -18.36 12.81 4.61
C ASN A 37 -18.31 11.32 4.20
N ALA A 38 -19.28 10.86 3.41
CA ALA A 38 -19.28 9.49 2.92
C ALA A 38 -18.15 9.27 1.90
N TRP A 39 -17.91 10.23 1.00
CA TRP A 39 -16.78 10.17 0.08
C TRP A 39 -15.45 10.16 0.82
N ASN A 40 -15.26 11.05 1.80
CA ASN A 40 -14.04 11.13 2.61
C ASN A 40 -13.79 9.83 3.38
N GLY A 41 -14.82 9.34 4.06
CA GLY A 41 -14.76 8.07 4.79
C GLY A 41 -14.43 6.88 3.88
N LEU A 42 -14.98 6.85 2.65
CA LEU A 42 -14.67 5.81 1.67
C LEU A 42 -13.21 5.84 1.23
N VAL A 43 -12.69 7.01 0.85
CA VAL A 43 -11.28 7.19 0.47
C VAL A 43 -10.35 6.78 1.61
N LEU A 44 -10.65 7.22 2.84
CA LEU A 44 -9.87 6.89 4.02
C LEU A 44 -9.88 5.38 4.29
N ALA A 45 -11.05 4.74 4.29
CA ALA A 45 -11.16 3.29 4.53
C ALA A 45 -10.39 2.46 3.49
N LEU A 46 -10.48 2.81 2.20
CA LEU A 46 -9.71 2.16 1.13
C LEU A 46 -8.20 2.40 1.28
N SER A 47 -7.79 3.61 1.67
CA SER A 47 -6.40 3.98 1.89
C SER A 47 -5.78 3.20 3.07
N LEU A 48 -6.52 3.03 4.16
CA LEU A 48 -6.08 2.23 5.33
C LEU A 48 -5.94 0.74 5.01
N MET A 49 -6.72 0.22 4.05
CA MET A 49 -6.54 -1.12 3.50
C MET A 49 -5.48 -1.19 2.39
N ARG A 50 -4.76 -0.10 2.10
CA ARG A 50 -3.78 0.02 1.02
C ARG A 50 -4.35 -0.39 -0.35
N LYS A 51 -5.64 -0.15 -0.59
CA LYS A 51 -6.29 -0.35 -1.89
C LYS A 51 -6.13 0.91 -2.74
N GLU A 52 -4.88 1.23 -3.09
CA GLU A 52 -4.50 2.50 -3.74
C GLU A 52 -5.26 2.74 -5.05
N TYR A 53 -5.41 1.71 -5.90
CA TYR A 53 -6.18 1.81 -7.15
C TYR A 53 -7.67 2.12 -6.94
N ASP A 54 -8.29 1.51 -5.92
CA ASP A 54 -9.68 1.80 -5.58
C ASP A 54 -9.81 3.21 -5.02
N ALA A 55 -8.88 3.62 -4.14
CA ALA A 55 -8.85 4.96 -3.56
C ALA A 55 -8.65 6.04 -4.63
N GLN A 56 -7.73 5.83 -5.60
CA GLN A 56 -7.58 6.67 -6.78
C GLN A 56 -8.90 6.77 -7.56
N THR A 57 -9.53 5.64 -7.86
CA THR A 57 -10.79 5.61 -8.60
C THR A 57 -11.90 6.39 -7.89
N ILE A 58 -12.04 6.22 -6.57
CA ILE A 58 -13.01 6.97 -5.76
C ILE A 58 -12.66 8.46 -5.68
N LEU A 59 -11.38 8.83 -5.54
CA LEU A 59 -10.92 10.22 -5.57
C LEU A 59 -11.22 10.90 -6.91
N ALA A 60 -11.08 10.17 -8.01
CA ALA A 60 -11.43 10.64 -9.35
C ALA A 60 -12.94 10.89 -9.48
N ARG A 61 -13.76 9.92 -9.09
CA ARG A 61 -15.23 10.04 -9.06
C ARG A 61 -15.70 11.18 -8.14
N PHE A 62 -15.05 11.34 -6.99
CA PHE A 62 -15.28 12.46 -6.09
C PHE A 62 -15.07 13.77 -6.83
N ALA A 63 -13.91 13.98 -7.46
CA ALA A 63 -13.59 15.23 -8.15
C ALA A 63 -14.55 15.57 -9.28
N LEU A 64 -14.98 14.57 -10.06
CA LEU A 64 -15.91 14.74 -11.19
C LEU A 64 -17.37 14.98 -10.77
N THR A 65 -17.71 14.75 -9.49
CA THR A 65 -19.05 15.03 -8.97
C THR A 65 -19.21 16.51 -8.63
N GLN A 66 -19.91 17.26 -9.48
CA GLN A 66 -19.97 18.74 -9.44
C GLN A 66 -20.64 19.35 -8.20
N GLN A 67 -21.53 18.60 -7.53
CA GLN A 67 -22.36 19.12 -6.42
C GLN A 67 -21.70 18.96 -5.04
N LEU A 68 -20.51 18.36 -4.96
CA LEU A 68 -19.82 18.15 -3.70
C LEU A 68 -19.10 19.42 -3.23
N PRO A 69 -19.07 19.68 -1.91
CA PRO A 69 -18.29 20.79 -1.38
C PRO A 69 -16.79 20.54 -1.54
N TYR A 70 -16.02 21.62 -1.40
CA TYR A 70 -14.58 21.53 -1.19
C TYR A 70 -14.30 20.85 0.16
N ASP A 71 -13.38 19.88 0.16
CA ASP A 71 -12.90 19.18 1.35
C ASP A 71 -11.37 19.24 1.37
N LYS A 72 -10.80 19.91 2.37
CA LYS A 72 -9.36 20.11 2.50
C LYS A 72 -8.64 18.80 2.80
N ASP A 73 -9.27 17.87 3.51
CA ASP A 73 -8.65 16.61 3.90
C ASP A 73 -8.40 15.72 2.67
N MET A 74 -9.23 15.86 1.64
CA MET A 74 -9.08 15.15 0.36
C MET A 74 -7.83 15.57 -0.43
N ILE A 75 -7.28 16.76 -0.20
CA ILE A 75 -6.08 17.23 -0.91
C ILE A 75 -4.89 16.35 -0.58
N SER A 76 -4.66 16.06 0.70
CA SER A 76 -3.55 15.22 1.14
C SER A 76 -3.64 13.83 0.52
N PHE A 77 -4.85 13.27 0.43
CA PHE A 77 -5.08 12.00 -0.26
C PHE A 77 -4.77 12.10 -1.75
N ALA A 78 -5.24 13.14 -2.45
CA ALA A 78 -4.97 13.32 -3.88
C ALA A 78 -3.48 13.47 -4.17
N MET A 79 -2.77 14.28 -3.38
CA MET A 79 -1.32 14.47 -3.50
C MET A 79 -0.56 13.15 -3.32
N MET A 80 -0.95 12.34 -2.32
CA MET A 80 -0.33 11.04 -2.07
C MET A 80 -0.67 10.02 -3.18
N MET A 81 -1.95 9.92 -3.57
CA MET A 81 -2.42 8.89 -4.50
C MET A 81 -2.03 9.17 -5.96
N TYR A 82 -1.84 10.44 -6.33
CA TYR A 82 -1.45 10.85 -7.68
C TYR A 82 -0.03 11.43 -7.77
N GLN A 83 0.82 11.20 -6.76
CA GLN A 83 2.20 11.74 -6.74
C GLN A 83 3.00 11.41 -8.01
N ASN A 84 2.75 10.24 -8.61
CA ASN A 84 3.42 9.77 -9.83
C ASN A 84 2.56 9.95 -11.10
N ASN A 85 1.42 10.64 -11.00
CA ASN A 85 0.52 10.92 -12.14
C ASN A 85 0.15 12.42 -12.17
N PRO A 86 1.03 13.28 -12.71
CA PRO A 86 0.80 14.72 -12.74
C PRO A 86 -0.41 15.13 -13.59
N LEU A 87 -0.81 14.32 -14.58
CA LEU A 87 -2.02 14.55 -15.36
C LEU A 87 -3.27 14.44 -14.48
N ALA A 88 -3.45 13.32 -13.77
CA ALA A 88 -4.61 13.14 -12.90
C ALA A 88 -4.61 14.16 -11.76
N LEU A 89 -3.44 14.44 -11.17
CA LEU A 89 -3.31 15.40 -10.08
C LEU A 89 -3.69 16.83 -10.52
N SER A 90 -3.19 17.29 -11.68
CA SER A 90 -3.55 18.61 -12.22
C SER A 90 -5.07 18.73 -12.45
N GLN A 91 -5.69 17.73 -13.09
CA GLN A 91 -7.13 17.72 -13.36
C GLN A 91 -7.95 17.70 -12.07
N TRP A 92 -7.51 16.93 -11.07
CA TRP A 92 -8.16 16.87 -9.75
C TRP A 92 -8.09 18.23 -9.03
N ILE A 93 -6.92 18.88 -9.02
CA ILE A 93 -6.72 20.20 -8.42
C ILE A 93 -7.56 21.27 -9.12
N ARG A 94 -7.64 21.26 -10.46
CA ARG A 94 -8.52 22.16 -11.22
C ARG A 94 -9.99 21.94 -10.86
N ALA A 95 -10.43 20.69 -10.69
CA ALA A 95 -11.78 20.40 -10.25
C ALA A 95 -12.06 21.00 -8.87
N MET A 96 -11.11 20.91 -7.93
CA MET A 96 -11.26 21.49 -6.59
C MET A 96 -11.23 23.01 -6.57
N SER A 97 -10.47 23.68 -7.43
CA SER A 97 -10.36 25.15 -7.42
C SER A 97 -11.69 25.84 -7.73
N THR A 98 -12.59 25.17 -8.44
CA THR A 98 -13.90 25.73 -8.80
C THR A 98 -15.00 25.44 -7.78
N ARG A 99 -14.71 24.66 -6.72
CA ARG A 99 -15.73 24.22 -5.77
C ARG A 99 -16.25 25.31 -4.84
N VAL A 100 -17.47 25.09 -4.37
CA VAL A 100 -18.08 25.86 -3.30
C VAL A 100 -17.32 25.56 -2.00
N GLY A 101 -16.87 26.62 -1.32
CA GLY A 101 -16.06 26.54 -0.10
C GLY A 101 -14.59 26.88 -0.28
N THR A 102 -14.08 26.91 -1.52
CA THR A 102 -12.69 27.30 -1.82
C THR A 102 -12.50 28.82 -1.74
N THR A 103 -11.52 29.27 -0.96
CA THR A 103 -11.18 30.70 -0.82
C THR A 103 -10.45 31.25 -2.06
N ALA A 104 -10.47 32.57 -2.27
CA ALA A 104 -9.80 33.19 -3.42
C ALA A 104 -8.30 32.87 -3.49
N GLN A 105 -7.62 32.85 -2.34
CA GLN A 105 -6.20 32.50 -2.23
C GLN A 105 -5.93 31.04 -2.60
N GLU A 106 -6.76 30.11 -2.12
CA GLU A 106 -6.68 28.70 -2.50
C GLU A 106 -6.93 28.51 -3.99
N ARG A 107 -7.89 29.23 -4.59
CA ARG A 107 -8.15 29.16 -6.03
C ARG A 107 -6.94 29.56 -6.86
N GLU A 108 -6.28 30.66 -6.50
CA GLU A 108 -5.06 31.12 -7.17
C GLU A 108 -3.95 30.07 -7.04
N THR A 109 -3.74 29.57 -5.82
CA THR A 109 -2.70 28.56 -5.52
C THR A 109 -2.93 27.26 -6.30
N PHE A 110 -4.17 26.76 -6.32
CA PHE A 110 -4.54 25.56 -7.06
C PHE A 110 -4.43 25.74 -8.57
N THR A 111 -4.76 26.92 -9.08
CA THR A 111 -4.62 27.19 -10.52
C THR A 111 -3.15 27.14 -10.93
N GLN A 112 -2.28 27.82 -10.17
CA GLN A 112 -0.82 27.79 -10.42
C GLN A 112 -0.26 26.36 -10.32
N MET A 113 -0.62 25.62 -9.27
CA MET A 113 -0.16 24.24 -9.09
C MET A 113 -0.62 23.30 -10.22
N ALA A 114 -1.87 23.45 -10.66
CA ALA A 114 -2.37 22.68 -11.79
C ALA A 114 -1.65 23.00 -13.11
N ASP A 115 -1.36 24.28 -13.36
CA ASP A 115 -0.61 24.71 -14.54
C ASP A 115 0.83 24.15 -14.53
N ASP A 116 1.49 24.12 -13.37
CA ASP A 116 2.84 23.55 -13.21
C ASP A 116 2.86 22.05 -13.50
N LEU A 117 1.92 21.31 -12.93
CA LEU A 117 1.78 19.87 -13.15
C LEU A 117 1.45 19.53 -14.60
N GLU A 118 0.58 20.31 -15.23
CA GLU A 118 0.24 20.13 -16.65
C GLU A 118 1.44 20.41 -17.55
N ARG A 119 2.25 21.44 -17.25
CA ARG A 119 3.51 21.69 -17.96
C ARG A 119 4.49 20.52 -17.81
N SER A 120 4.61 19.97 -16.61
CA SER A 120 5.44 18.79 -16.33
C SER A 120 4.97 17.58 -17.16
N TYR A 121 3.66 17.31 -17.18
CA TYR A 121 3.09 16.25 -17.99
C TYR A 121 3.32 16.46 -19.50
N ASN A 122 3.14 17.68 -20.00
CA ASN A 122 3.35 17.99 -21.42
C ASN A 122 4.82 17.83 -21.84
N ALA A 123 5.77 18.10 -20.94
CA ALA A 123 7.20 17.81 -21.20
C ALA A 123 7.44 16.30 -21.31
N MET A 124 6.94 15.51 -20.35
CA MET A 124 7.01 14.04 -20.41
C MET A 124 6.33 13.47 -21.67
N LEU A 125 5.21 14.07 -22.08
CA LEU A 125 4.48 13.67 -23.28
C LEU A 125 5.31 13.91 -24.55
N ALA A 126 6.05 15.02 -24.60
CA ALA A 126 6.94 15.33 -25.72
C ALA A 126 8.14 14.37 -25.78
N ASP A 127 8.68 13.96 -24.63
CA ASP A 127 9.86 13.10 -24.55
C ASP A 127 9.55 11.61 -24.76
N HIS A 128 8.41 11.12 -24.24
CA HIS A 128 8.11 9.69 -24.19
C HIS A 128 6.91 9.26 -25.06
N GLY A 129 6.00 10.19 -25.38
CA GLY A 129 4.77 9.92 -26.12
C GLY A 129 3.63 9.35 -25.26
N GLU A 130 2.39 9.61 -25.67
CA GLU A 130 1.17 9.33 -24.88
C GLU A 130 1.02 7.86 -24.49
N GLN A 131 1.28 6.96 -25.45
CA GLN A 131 1.10 5.53 -25.24
C GLN A 131 1.99 5.01 -24.11
N VAL A 132 3.26 5.43 -24.09
CA VAL A 132 4.22 5.00 -23.06
C VAL A 132 3.79 5.50 -21.68
N LEU A 133 3.35 6.76 -21.59
CA LEU A 133 2.87 7.32 -20.33
C LEU A 133 1.61 6.61 -19.82
N LYS A 134 0.69 6.21 -20.71
CA LYS A 134 -0.48 5.40 -20.34
C LYS A 134 -0.10 4.00 -19.87
N GLU A 135 0.86 3.36 -20.52
CA GLU A 135 1.42 2.08 -20.09
C GLU A 135 2.08 2.18 -18.70
N GLN A 136 2.65 3.35 -18.36
CA GLN A 136 3.18 3.67 -17.03
C GLN A 136 2.09 4.06 -16.00
N GLY A 137 0.81 4.05 -16.39
CA GLY A 137 -0.31 4.36 -15.50
C GLY A 137 -0.64 5.85 -15.36
N MET A 138 -0.07 6.73 -16.19
CA MET A 138 -0.44 8.14 -16.27
C MET A 138 -1.76 8.33 -17.02
N LEU A 139 -2.85 7.88 -16.39
CA LEU A 139 -4.20 8.01 -16.90
C LEU A 139 -4.81 9.36 -16.52
N SER A 140 -5.72 9.85 -17.34
CA SER A 140 -6.56 11.00 -17.02
C SER A 140 -7.52 10.68 -15.86
N LEU A 141 -8.04 11.74 -15.22
CA LEU A 141 -9.03 11.64 -14.15
C LEU A 141 -10.29 10.91 -14.59
N GLN A 142 -10.74 11.09 -15.83
CA GLN A 142 -11.90 10.39 -16.38
C GLN A 142 -11.62 8.89 -16.55
N GLU A 143 -10.48 8.53 -17.16
CA GLU A 143 -10.07 7.13 -17.32
C GLU A 143 -9.94 6.42 -15.96
N LEU A 144 -9.47 7.13 -14.93
CA LEU A 144 -9.42 6.61 -13.56
C LEU A 144 -10.81 6.40 -12.97
N ALA A 145 -11.72 7.37 -13.12
CA ALA A 145 -13.07 7.28 -12.59
C ALA A 145 -13.90 6.15 -13.22
N ASP A 146 -13.64 5.84 -14.50
CA ASP A 146 -14.32 4.81 -15.27
C ASP A 146 -13.84 3.39 -14.94
N ARG A 147 -12.73 3.24 -14.20
CA ARG A 147 -12.28 1.93 -13.72
C ARG A 147 -13.36 1.29 -12.84
N ARG A 148 -13.56 -0.01 -13.02
CA ARG A 148 -14.44 -0.80 -12.15
C ARG A 148 -13.67 -1.21 -10.89
N ILE A 149 -14.26 -0.96 -9.72
CA ILE A 149 -13.76 -1.44 -8.42
C ILE A 149 -14.64 -2.58 -7.88
N GLU A 150 -14.15 -3.36 -6.90
CA GLU A 150 -14.93 -4.49 -6.37
C GLU A 150 -16.27 -4.06 -5.76
N LEU A 151 -16.33 -2.87 -5.16
CA LEU A 151 -17.58 -2.32 -4.61
C LEU A 151 -18.65 -2.04 -5.68
N ASP A 152 -18.27 -1.80 -6.93
CA ASP A 152 -19.24 -1.58 -8.02
C ASP A 152 -20.09 -2.83 -8.30
N TRP A 153 -19.61 -4.02 -7.94
CA TRP A 153 -20.42 -5.24 -8.06
C TRP A 153 -21.64 -5.21 -7.14
N THR A 154 -21.57 -4.47 -6.02
CA THR A 154 -22.70 -4.31 -5.08
C THR A 154 -23.83 -3.45 -5.63
N LEU A 155 -23.61 -2.80 -6.78
CA LEU A 155 -24.61 -2.01 -7.50
C LEU A 155 -25.35 -2.81 -8.56
N THR A 156 -24.63 -3.67 -9.27
CA THR A 156 -25.11 -4.25 -10.52
C THR A 156 -25.67 -5.65 -10.35
N GLU A 157 -25.27 -6.36 -9.31
CA GLU A 157 -25.58 -7.78 -9.12
C GLU A 157 -26.42 -8.05 -7.89
N SER A 158 -27.16 -9.16 -7.93
CA SER A 158 -27.80 -9.71 -6.73
C SER A 158 -26.74 -10.20 -5.74
N ILE A 159 -27.04 -10.17 -4.43
CA ILE A 159 -26.09 -10.63 -3.41
C ILE A 159 -25.65 -12.10 -3.65
N ASP A 160 -26.56 -12.95 -4.13
CA ASP A 160 -26.26 -14.34 -4.44
C ASP A 160 -25.35 -14.48 -5.66
N SER A 161 -25.53 -13.63 -6.68
CA SER A 161 -24.63 -13.56 -7.85
C SER A 161 -23.21 -13.15 -7.42
N ILE A 162 -23.10 -12.17 -6.51
CA ILE A 162 -21.80 -11.71 -5.98
C ILE A 162 -21.09 -12.84 -5.25
N PHE A 163 -21.81 -13.61 -4.43
CA PHE A 163 -21.23 -14.77 -3.74
C PHE A 163 -20.86 -15.90 -4.70
N GLY A 164 -21.66 -16.18 -5.73
CA GLY A 164 -21.31 -17.14 -6.77
C GLY A 164 -20.01 -16.76 -7.51
N LEU A 165 -19.86 -15.48 -7.84
CA LEU A 165 -18.63 -14.94 -8.42
C LEU A 165 -17.45 -15.08 -7.46
N ALA A 166 -17.61 -14.67 -6.20
CA ALA A 166 -16.56 -14.79 -5.20
C ALA A 166 -16.11 -16.24 -5.01
N GLU A 167 -17.03 -17.19 -4.95
CA GLU A 167 -16.70 -18.62 -4.87
C GLU A 167 -15.92 -19.11 -6.10
N SER A 168 -16.27 -18.62 -7.30
CA SER A 168 -15.52 -18.95 -8.52
C SER A 168 -14.10 -18.40 -8.50
N TRP A 169 -13.91 -17.15 -8.06
CA TRP A 169 -12.58 -16.55 -7.90
C TRP A 169 -11.76 -17.24 -6.82
N LEU A 170 -12.38 -17.65 -5.71
CA LEU A 170 -11.70 -18.39 -4.66
C LEU A 170 -11.23 -19.79 -5.07
N ALA A 171 -11.75 -20.34 -6.16
CA ALA A 171 -11.34 -21.63 -6.70
C ALA A 171 -10.16 -21.54 -7.69
N ASP A 172 -9.84 -20.34 -8.17
CA ASP A 172 -8.81 -20.09 -9.18
C ASP A 172 -7.59 -19.37 -8.57
N PRO A 173 -6.37 -19.94 -8.63
CA PRO A 173 -5.16 -19.33 -8.11
C PRO A 173 -4.87 -17.92 -8.64
N GLU A 174 -5.27 -17.59 -9.87
CA GLU A 174 -4.99 -16.29 -10.46
C GLU A 174 -5.92 -15.18 -9.92
N THR A 175 -7.13 -15.55 -9.48
CA THR A 175 -8.17 -14.60 -9.08
C THR A 175 -8.54 -14.67 -7.59
N VAL A 176 -7.99 -15.63 -6.84
CA VAL A 176 -8.27 -15.85 -5.41
C VAL A 176 -8.08 -14.59 -4.56
N LEU A 177 -7.05 -13.78 -4.81
CA LEU A 177 -6.81 -12.55 -4.06
C LEU A 177 -7.91 -11.52 -4.32
N SER A 178 -8.42 -11.42 -5.55
CA SER A 178 -9.56 -10.57 -5.89
C SER A 178 -10.83 -11.03 -5.16
N GLY A 179 -11.04 -12.34 -5.04
CA GLY A 179 -12.10 -12.92 -4.20
C GLY A 179 -11.98 -12.49 -2.75
N VAL A 180 -10.79 -12.61 -2.14
CA VAL A 180 -10.54 -12.15 -0.76
C VAL A 180 -10.82 -10.66 -0.58
N ARG A 181 -10.35 -9.84 -1.53
CA ARG A 181 -10.53 -8.37 -1.52
C ARG A 181 -11.98 -7.94 -1.66
N LEU A 182 -12.78 -8.66 -2.44
CA LEU A 182 -14.22 -8.42 -2.54
C LEU A 182 -14.90 -8.78 -1.21
N LEU A 183 -14.63 -9.97 -0.68
CA LEU A 183 -15.31 -10.48 0.52
C LEU A 183 -15.05 -9.64 1.78
N CYS A 184 -13.89 -9.00 1.91
CA CYS A 184 -13.61 -8.13 3.06
C CYS A 184 -14.51 -6.88 3.12
N MET A 185 -15.11 -6.50 2.00
CA MET A 185 -16.01 -5.35 1.86
C MET A 185 -17.49 -5.76 1.76
N LEU A 186 -17.83 -7.00 2.11
CA LEU A 186 -19.21 -7.48 2.09
C LEU A 186 -19.61 -7.95 3.49
N PRO A 187 -20.16 -7.08 4.36
CA PRO A 187 -20.50 -7.39 5.75
C PRO A 187 -21.70 -8.36 5.85
N ASP A 188 -21.47 -9.61 5.47
CA ASP A 188 -22.42 -10.73 5.45
C ASP A 188 -21.74 -11.97 6.06
N PRO A 189 -22.46 -12.79 6.87
CA PRO A 189 -21.90 -14.01 7.47
C PRO A 189 -21.31 -15.02 6.48
N ARG A 190 -21.75 -15.01 5.21
CA ARG A 190 -21.18 -15.83 4.15
C ARG A 190 -19.75 -15.41 3.83
N SER A 191 -19.44 -14.12 3.85
CA SER A 191 -18.08 -13.59 3.64
C SER A 191 -17.12 -14.10 4.70
N GLU A 192 -17.52 -14.03 5.97
CA GLU A 192 -16.72 -14.59 7.07
C GLU A 192 -16.47 -16.09 6.86
N ARG A 193 -17.51 -16.86 6.51
CA ARG A 193 -17.40 -18.31 6.29
C ARG A 193 -16.42 -18.65 5.17
N LEU A 194 -16.48 -17.92 4.05
CA LEU A 194 -15.61 -18.11 2.90
C LEU A 194 -14.16 -17.70 3.22
N LEU A 195 -13.95 -16.55 3.86
CA LEU A 195 -12.62 -16.11 4.28
C LEU A 195 -11.98 -17.10 5.28
N ARG A 196 -12.73 -17.59 6.28
CA ARG A 196 -12.27 -18.64 7.20
C ARG A 196 -11.94 -19.96 6.49
N ARG A 197 -12.60 -20.26 5.36
CA ARG A 197 -12.25 -21.42 4.51
C ARG A 197 -10.93 -21.16 3.78
N VAL A 198 -10.74 -19.97 3.22
CA VAL A 198 -9.46 -19.58 2.59
C VAL A 198 -8.31 -19.72 3.56
N CYS A 199 -8.40 -19.18 4.79
CA CYS A 199 -7.33 -19.28 5.79
C CYS A 199 -6.87 -20.72 6.09
N ARG A 200 -7.73 -21.72 5.87
CA ARG A 200 -7.45 -23.14 6.16
C ARG A 200 -7.14 -23.98 4.91
N ASN A 201 -7.23 -23.40 3.72
CA ASN A 201 -7.05 -24.15 2.47
C ASN A 201 -5.56 -24.18 2.08
N GLU A 202 -4.90 -25.33 2.27
CA GLU A 202 -3.48 -25.50 1.98
C GLU A 202 -3.12 -25.37 0.49
N GLN A 203 -4.10 -25.52 -0.41
CA GLN A 203 -3.90 -25.35 -1.86
C GLN A 203 -3.79 -23.88 -2.27
N ILE A 204 -4.15 -22.94 -1.38
CA ILE A 204 -4.04 -21.51 -1.64
C ILE A 204 -2.66 -21.02 -1.17
N ASP A 205 -2.07 -20.10 -1.94
CA ASP A 205 -0.80 -19.48 -1.60
C ASP A 205 -0.75 -18.96 -0.15
N GLY A 206 0.45 -19.04 0.45
CA GLY A 206 0.65 -18.63 1.82
C GLY A 206 0.29 -17.17 2.05
N LYS A 207 0.67 -16.27 1.15
CA LYS A 207 0.40 -14.83 1.30
C LYS A 207 -1.09 -14.54 1.25
N VAL A 208 -1.80 -15.17 0.30
CA VAL A 208 -3.26 -15.01 0.15
C VAL A 208 -4.01 -15.48 1.41
N ARG A 209 -3.57 -16.57 2.05
CA ARG A 209 -4.15 -17.02 3.33
C ARG A 209 -3.98 -15.99 4.44
N THR A 210 -2.83 -15.31 4.52
CA THR A 210 -2.60 -14.23 5.48
C THR A 210 -3.46 -13.00 5.15
N HIS A 211 -3.63 -12.68 3.87
CA HIS A 211 -4.54 -11.62 3.42
C HIS A 211 -5.99 -11.93 3.74
N ALA A 212 -6.41 -13.19 3.67
CA ALA A 212 -7.75 -13.62 4.08
C ALA A 212 -7.96 -13.46 5.60
N LEU A 213 -6.92 -13.69 6.41
CA LEU A 213 -6.96 -13.45 7.85
C LEU A 213 -7.10 -11.94 8.15
N LEU A 214 -6.37 -11.10 7.44
CA LEU A 214 -6.48 -9.65 7.55
C LEU A 214 -7.85 -9.15 7.07
N ALA A 215 -8.37 -9.72 5.99
CA ALA A 215 -9.72 -9.47 5.47
C ALA A 215 -10.82 -9.77 6.49
N LEU A 216 -10.67 -10.81 7.34
CA LEU A 216 -11.61 -11.06 8.44
C LEU A 216 -11.64 -9.88 9.42
N ARG A 217 -10.48 -9.33 9.79
CA ARG A 217 -10.41 -8.16 10.70
C ARG A 217 -11.08 -6.93 10.08
N TRP A 218 -10.82 -6.65 8.80
CA TRP A 218 -11.42 -5.55 8.06
C TRP A 218 -12.92 -5.72 7.80
N LEU A 219 -13.39 -6.95 7.69
CA LEU A 219 -14.82 -7.28 7.64
C LEU A 219 -15.53 -7.00 8.98
N GLY A 220 -14.76 -6.87 10.07
CA GLY A 220 -15.27 -6.66 11.43
C GLY A 220 -15.41 -7.94 12.26
N VAL A 221 -14.79 -9.03 11.83
CA VAL A 221 -14.73 -10.27 12.61
C VAL A 221 -13.76 -10.09 13.78
N ARG A 222 -14.16 -10.60 14.95
CA ARG A 222 -13.45 -10.48 16.23
C ARG A 222 -13.21 -11.87 16.85
N GLY A 223 -12.28 -11.93 17.79
CA GLY A 223 -11.87 -13.18 18.45
C GLY A 223 -11.05 -14.12 17.56
N ASN A 224 -11.14 -15.42 17.84
CA ASN A 224 -10.21 -16.40 17.28
C ASN A 224 -10.51 -16.81 15.83
N ALA A 225 -9.47 -16.85 15.00
CA ALA A 225 -9.48 -17.40 13.66
C ALA A 225 -8.37 -18.45 13.49
N LYS A 226 -8.68 -19.51 12.74
CA LYS A 226 -7.70 -20.56 12.41
C LYS A 226 -7.07 -20.28 11.06
N ILE A 227 -5.75 -20.38 10.99
CA ILE A 227 -4.98 -20.34 9.75
C ILE A 227 -4.11 -21.60 9.67
N VAL A 228 -4.04 -22.22 8.50
CA VAL A 228 -3.15 -23.36 8.26
C VAL A 228 -1.98 -22.88 7.43
N LYS A 229 -0.75 -23.10 7.89
CA LYS A 229 0.51 -22.70 7.25
C LYS A 229 1.59 -23.74 7.55
N MET A 230 2.44 -24.03 6.57
CA MET A 230 3.57 -24.94 6.74
C MET A 230 3.20 -26.31 7.34
N GLY A 231 2.02 -26.85 6.97
CA GLY A 231 1.53 -28.14 7.49
C GLY A 231 0.97 -28.09 8.92
N GLU A 232 0.93 -26.91 9.55
CA GLU A 232 0.45 -26.72 10.91
C GLU A 232 -0.77 -25.80 10.97
N SER A 233 -1.63 -26.00 11.97
CA SER A 233 -2.80 -25.16 12.23
C SER A 233 -2.55 -24.23 13.42
N PHE A 234 -2.65 -22.93 13.18
CA PHE A 234 -2.50 -21.88 14.18
C PHE A 234 -3.85 -21.25 14.52
N VAL A 235 -4.00 -20.80 15.78
CA VAL A 235 -5.14 -20.00 16.23
C VAL A 235 -4.63 -18.58 16.48
N ILE A 236 -5.20 -17.62 15.77
CA ILE A 236 -4.85 -16.21 15.86
C ILE A 236 -6.01 -15.47 16.50
N ASN A 237 -5.73 -14.68 17.54
CA ASN A 237 -6.69 -13.74 18.09
C ASN A 237 -6.75 -12.50 17.19
N LEU A 238 -7.88 -12.24 16.53
CA LEU A 238 -8.04 -11.07 15.65
C LEU A 238 -8.16 -9.76 16.43
N ASP A 239 -8.46 -9.81 17.72
CA ASP A 239 -8.56 -8.62 18.58
C ASP A 239 -7.17 -8.11 19.00
N ASP A 240 -6.21 -9.01 19.15
CA ASP A 240 -4.82 -8.72 19.50
C ASP A 240 -3.88 -9.78 18.88
N PRO A 241 -3.60 -9.67 17.58
CA PRO A 241 -2.83 -10.67 16.85
C PRO A 241 -1.35 -10.60 17.25
N THR A 242 -0.81 -11.72 17.71
CA THR A 242 0.62 -11.89 17.98
C THR A 242 1.16 -13.07 17.17
N PRO A 243 2.09 -12.85 16.22
CA PRO A 243 2.66 -11.58 15.78
C PRO A 243 1.65 -10.62 15.12
N GLU A 244 2.01 -9.34 14.99
CA GLU A 244 1.16 -8.25 14.45
C GLU A 244 0.55 -8.59 13.08
N LEU A 245 -0.78 -8.56 12.96
CA LEU A 245 -1.46 -8.71 11.67
C LEU A 245 -1.72 -7.34 11.03
N THR A 246 -0.86 -6.93 10.10
CA THR A 246 -0.90 -5.62 9.41
C THR A 246 -0.68 -5.75 7.90
N ILE A 247 -1.08 -4.75 7.11
CA ILE A 247 -0.76 -4.65 5.68
C ILE A 247 0.56 -3.90 5.41
N THR A 248 1.08 -3.16 6.38
CA THR A 248 2.36 -2.45 6.26
C THR A 248 3.52 -3.33 6.72
N VAL A 249 4.75 -2.81 6.64
CA VAL A 249 5.87 -3.45 7.33
C VAL A 249 5.56 -3.45 8.85
N PRO A 250 5.66 -4.60 9.54
CA PRO A 250 5.37 -4.69 10.96
C PRO A 250 6.28 -3.78 11.79
N ALA A 251 5.75 -3.23 12.88
CA ALA A 251 6.48 -2.29 13.73
C ALA A 251 7.77 -2.90 14.32
N SER A 252 7.82 -4.23 14.47
CA SER A 252 9.00 -4.95 14.95
C SER A 252 10.24 -4.79 14.06
N TYR A 253 10.07 -4.45 12.77
CA TYR A 253 11.19 -4.20 11.84
C TYR A 253 11.71 -2.76 11.88
N LYS A 254 11.03 -1.85 12.58
CA LYS A 254 11.43 -0.44 12.69
C LYS A 254 12.89 -0.26 13.14
N PRO A 255 13.41 -0.95 14.19
CA PRO A 255 14.80 -0.79 14.59
C PRO A 255 15.78 -1.08 13.44
N ALA A 256 15.56 -2.18 12.71
CA ALA A 256 16.41 -2.58 11.59
C ALA A 256 16.34 -1.58 10.42
N LEU A 257 15.14 -1.09 10.08
CA LEU A 257 14.96 -0.06 9.07
C LEU A 257 15.66 1.25 9.49
N ASP A 258 15.54 1.64 10.75
CA ASP A 258 16.21 2.83 11.29
C ASP A 258 17.75 2.67 11.22
N ARG A 259 18.30 1.47 11.48
CA ARG A 259 19.75 1.20 11.32
C ARG A 259 20.20 1.12 9.87
N MET A 260 19.34 0.68 8.95
CA MET A 260 19.59 0.74 7.52
C MET A 260 19.74 2.19 7.06
N LYS A 261 18.80 3.07 7.48
CA LYS A 261 18.88 4.50 7.18
C LYS A 261 20.11 5.16 7.82
N LEU A 262 20.46 4.77 9.05
CA LEU A 262 21.65 5.26 9.75
C LEU A 262 22.94 4.94 8.99
N TRP A 263 23.07 3.72 8.46
CA TRP A 263 24.23 3.33 7.66
C TRP A 263 24.35 4.17 6.39
N ILE A 264 23.24 4.44 5.70
CA ILE A 264 23.25 5.29 4.50
C ILE A 264 23.63 6.74 4.87
N ALA A 265 23.10 7.28 5.97
CA ALA A 265 23.45 8.62 6.45
C ALA A 265 24.94 8.74 6.78
N MET A 266 25.55 7.70 7.34
CA MET A 266 27.00 7.62 7.57
C MET A 266 27.77 7.63 6.24
N GLN A 267 27.35 6.82 5.27
CA GLN A 267 28.00 6.76 3.95
C GLN A 267 27.92 8.07 3.17
N GLN A 268 26.88 8.87 3.42
CA GLN A 268 26.73 10.22 2.87
C GLN A 268 27.45 11.33 3.67
N GLY A 269 28.07 10.98 4.79
CA GLY A 269 28.83 11.91 5.64
C GLY A 269 27.98 12.78 6.59
N PHE A 270 26.67 12.50 6.73
CA PHE A 270 25.81 13.20 7.70
C PHE A 270 26.00 12.70 9.14
N VAL A 271 26.49 11.47 9.29
CA VAL A 271 26.74 10.82 10.59
C VAL A 271 28.19 10.35 10.64
N ALA A 272 28.90 10.61 11.74
CA ALA A 272 30.27 10.14 11.91
C ALA A 272 30.30 8.61 12.14
N ILE A 273 31.40 7.96 11.75
CA ILE A 273 31.55 6.50 11.88
C ILE A 273 31.43 6.07 13.34
N GLU A 274 31.99 6.85 14.28
CA GLU A 274 31.92 6.56 15.71
C GLU A 274 30.49 6.63 16.25
N GLU A 275 29.69 7.59 15.76
CA GLU A 275 28.27 7.71 16.11
C GLU A 275 27.46 6.56 15.51
N TYR A 276 27.77 6.14 14.28
CA TYR A 276 27.17 4.95 13.68
C TYR A 276 27.45 3.70 14.51
N GLU A 277 28.70 3.41 14.84
CA GLU A 277 29.08 2.17 15.54
C GLU A 277 28.48 2.05 16.94
N GLN A 278 28.25 3.18 17.64
CA GLN A 278 27.58 3.20 18.93
C GLN A 278 26.11 2.73 18.86
N HIS A 279 25.43 3.02 17.75
CA HIS A 279 24.00 2.75 17.60
C HIS A 279 23.69 1.59 16.64
N ALA A 280 24.61 1.23 15.74
CA ALA A 280 24.42 0.20 14.71
C ALA A 280 23.98 -1.15 15.28
N SER A 281 24.49 -1.51 16.46
CA SER A 281 24.26 -2.80 17.11
C SER A 281 23.16 -2.79 18.17
N THR A 282 22.44 -1.68 18.37
CA THR A 282 21.37 -1.60 19.38
C THR A 282 20.01 -1.99 18.79
N ASP A 283 19.26 -2.84 19.52
CA ASP A 283 17.88 -3.23 19.19
C ASP A 283 16.85 -2.20 19.71
N GLU A 284 17.27 -0.98 19.99
CA GLU A 284 16.41 0.07 20.56
C GLU A 284 15.32 0.49 19.55
N PRO A 285 14.05 0.57 20.00
CA PRO A 285 12.90 0.82 19.12
C PRO A 285 12.87 2.23 18.51
N VAL A 286 13.55 3.18 19.13
CA VAL A 286 13.57 4.59 18.73
C VAL A 286 15.01 5.07 18.75
N MET A 287 15.41 5.72 17.66
CA MET A 287 16.69 6.39 17.55
C MET A 287 16.68 7.71 18.35
N PRO A 288 17.78 8.14 18.99
CA PRO A 288 17.85 9.45 19.60
C PRO A 288 17.47 10.57 18.63
N GLU A 289 16.75 11.59 19.11
CA GLU A 289 16.21 12.67 18.25
C GLU A 289 17.28 13.38 17.42
N ASP A 290 18.44 13.67 18.03
CA ASP A 290 19.57 14.30 17.35
C ASP A 290 20.08 13.46 16.16
N LEU A 291 20.11 12.14 16.33
CA LEU A 291 20.57 11.21 15.30
C LEU A 291 19.50 11.01 14.23
N ALA A 292 18.22 10.94 14.64
CA ALA A 292 17.10 10.90 13.71
C ALA A 292 17.07 12.14 12.80
N ALA A 293 17.31 13.34 13.35
CA ALA A 293 17.38 14.57 12.58
C ALA A 293 18.54 14.59 11.56
N LYS A 294 19.67 13.93 11.84
CA LYS A 294 20.76 13.73 10.88
C LYS A 294 20.37 12.72 9.79
N VAL A 295 19.68 11.65 10.16
CA VAL A 295 19.21 10.63 9.21
C VAL A 295 18.19 11.20 8.22
N GLU A 296 17.29 12.09 8.64
CA GLU A 296 16.33 12.75 7.75
C GLU A 296 16.99 13.69 6.73
N GLN A 297 18.25 14.09 6.94
CA GLN A 297 19.03 14.84 5.94
C GLN A 297 19.61 13.94 4.86
N ALA A 298 19.73 12.62 5.14
CA ALA A 298 20.27 11.67 4.19
C ALA A 298 19.26 11.39 3.07
N HIS A 299 19.72 11.48 1.82
CA HIS A 299 18.88 11.19 0.68
C HIS A 299 18.83 9.68 0.41
N ILE A 300 17.74 9.02 0.77
CA ILE A 300 17.54 7.60 0.45
C ILE A 300 16.49 7.52 -0.67
N PRO A 301 16.85 7.05 -1.88
CA PRO A 301 15.90 6.93 -2.98
C PRO A 301 14.66 6.15 -2.55
N SER A 302 13.47 6.75 -2.71
CA SER A 302 12.20 6.18 -2.23
C SER A 302 11.95 4.78 -2.81
N LEU A 303 12.30 4.57 -4.08
CA LEU A 303 12.19 3.27 -4.76
C LEU A 303 12.93 2.16 -4.01
N LEU A 304 14.14 2.41 -3.51
CA LEU A 304 14.92 1.40 -2.79
C LEU A 304 14.30 1.07 -1.42
N GLN A 305 13.71 2.06 -0.74
CA GLN A 305 12.97 1.81 0.49
C GLN A 305 11.71 0.98 0.22
N GLU A 306 10.98 1.29 -0.86
CA GLU A 306 9.79 0.56 -1.28
C GLU A 306 10.11 -0.90 -1.63
N VAL A 307 11.23 -1.17 -2.31
CA VAL A 307 11.69 -2.53 -2.60
C VAL A 307 11.88 -3.33 -1.31
N VAL A 308 12.60 -2.76 -0.33
CA VAL A 308 12.81 -3.43 0.97
C VAL A 308 11.49 -3.67 1.70
N HIS A 309 10.61 -2.66 1.74
CA HIS A 309 9.31 -2.78 2.38
C HIS A 309 8.45 -3.87 1.74
N ALA A 310 8.41 -3.93 0.40
CA ALA A 310 7.68 -4.94 -0.35
C ALA A 310 8.23 -6.35 -0.08
N LEU A 311 9.55 -6.52 -0.04
CA LEU A 311 10.20 -7.80 0.24
C LEU A 311 9.95 -8.28 1.68
N ILE A 312 10.10 -7.42 2.67
CA ILE A 312 9.77 -7.74 4.07
C ILE A 312 8.30 -8.14 4.17
N ARG A 313 7.40 -7.37 3.53
CA ARG A 313 5.96 -7.64 3.59
C ARG A 313 5.61 -8.98 2.96
N SER A 314 6.19 -9.28 1.80
CA SER A 314 6.06 -10.54 1.06
C SER A 314 6.49 -11.73 1.92
N ALA A 315 7.64 -11.63 2.60
CA ALA A 315 8.11 -12.66 3.53
C ALA A 315 7.21 -12.80 4.76
N TYR A 316 6.82 -11.68 5.35
CA TYR A 316 5.91 -11.68 6.49
C TYR A 316 4.59 -12.38 6.16
N ASP A 317 3.98 -12.05 5.02
CA ASP A 317 2.75 -12.68 4.55
C ASP A 317 2.89 -14.18 4.32
N GLN A 318 4.01 -14.58 3.71
CA GLN A 318 4.25 -15.99 3.40
C GLN A 318 4.34 -16.83 4.67
N TYR A 319 5.09 -16.34 5.66
CA TYR A 319 5.47 -17.11 6.85
C TYR A 319 4.60 -16.86 8.07
N TYR A 320 3.75 -15.82 8.10
CA TYR A 320 2.84 -15.58 9.22
C TYR A 320 2.05 -16.83 9.63
N PRO A 321 1.96 -17.21 10.92
CA PRO A 321 2.48 -16.48 12.10
C PRO A 321 3.92 -16.85 12.52
N LEU A 322 4.61 -17.73 11.79
CA LEU A 322 5.97 -18.21 12.09
C LEU A 322 7.05 -17.25 11.57
N VAL A 323 6.92 -15.96 11.88
CA VAL A 323 7.88 -14.94 11.49
C VAL A 323 9.03 -14.87 12.51
N PRO A 324 10.31 -14.75 12.09
CA PRO A 324 11.43 -14.62 13.01
C PRO A 324 11.32 -13.38 13.90
N ASN A 325 11.89 -13.48 15.09
CA ASN A 325 12.10 -12.30 15.94
C ASN A 325 13.12 -11.37 15.27
N THR A 326 12.87 -10.07 15.32
CA THR A 326 13.71 -9.03 14.70
C THR A 326 14.86 -8.54 15.60
N ARG A 327 15.35 -9.38 16.52
CA ARG A 327 16.57 -9.08 17.29
C ARG A 327 17.79 -9.13 16.37
N GLY A 328 18.83 -8.34 16.69
CA GLY A 328 19.98 -8.17 15.81
C GLY A 328 19.68 -7.19 14.68
N ALA A 329 19.28 -5.97 15.04
CA ALA A 329 18.92 -4.90 14.11
C ALA A 329 20.03 -4.60 13.09
N ARG A 330 21.31 -4.77 13.46
CA ARG A 330 22.46 -4.64 12.55
C ARG A 330 22.41 -5.68 11.43
N GLN A 331 22.23 -6.95 11.77
CA GLN A 331 22.20 -8.03 10.78
C GLN A 331 20.99 -7.90 9.84
N TRP A 332 19.84 -7.52 10.38
CA TRP A 332 18.65 -7.23 9.57
C TRP A 332 18.85 -6.01 8.67
N SER A 333 19.46 -4.94 9.17
CA SER A 333 19.72 -3.74 8.37
C SER A 333 20.71 -4.03 7.23
N ILE A 334 21.76 -4.79 7.50
CA ILE A 334 22.71 -5.26 6.48
C ILE A 334 21.99 -6.12 5.43
N ALA A 335 21.13 -7.05 5.85
CA ALA A 335 20.35 -7.86 4.91
C ALA A 335 19.50 -7.00 3.96
N MET A 336 18.87 -5.94 4.49
CA MET A 336 18.10 -4.97 3.70
C MET A 336 18.99 -4.16 2.74
N LEU A 337 20.16 -3.69 3.19
CA LEU A 337 21.12 -2.98 2.35
C LEU A 337 21.64 -3.85 1.21
N LEU A 338 21.93 -5.13 1.46
CA LEU A 338 22.32 -6.09 0.43
C LEU A 338 21.23 -6.26 -0.63
N LEU A 339 19.96 -6.29 -0.23
CA LEU A 339 18.81 -6.37 -1.15
C LEU A 339 18.63 -5.09 -1.96
N MET A 340 18.78 -3.90 -1.34
CA MET A 340 18.74 -2.62 -2.06
C MET A 340 19.86 -2.53 -3.10
N LYS A 341 21.07 -2.92 -2.72
CA LYS A 341 22.22 -2.96 -3.61
C LYS A 341 21.97 -3.89 -4.80
N GLU A 342 21.53 -5.11 -4.54
CA GLU A 342 21.25 -6.11 -5.57
C GLU A 342 20.15 -5.65 -6.54
N TYR A 343 19.13 -4.97 -6.04
CA TYR A 343 18.12 -4.33 -6.88
C TYR A 343 18.72 -3.22 -7.74
N ALA A 344 19.43 -2.25 -7.14
CA ALA A 344 20.01 -1.11 -7.84
C ALA A 344 20.96 -1.55 -8.97
N GLU A 345 21.94 -2.40 -8.64
CA GLU A 345 22.90 -2.93 -9.62
C GLU A 345 22.18 -3.79 -10.69
N GLY A 346 21.18 -4.56 -10.26
CA GLY A 346 20.40 -5.42 -11.13
C GLY A 346 19.58 -4.67 -12.19
N VAL A 347 19.01 -3.51 -11.84
CA VAL A 347 18.28 -2.64 -12.78
C VAL A 347 19.21 -1.72 -13.59
N GLY A 348 20.52 -1.79 -13.36
CA GLY A 348 21.55 -1.03 -14.07
C GLY A 348 21.84 0.34 -13.46
N GLU A 349 21.46 0.58 -12.21
CA GLU A 349 21.90 1.76 -11.44
C GLU A 349 23.23 1.50 -10.74
N GLU A 350 23.99 2.56 -10.53
CA GLU A 350 25.18 2.51 -9.69
C GLU A 350 24.77 2.49 -8.22
N TRP A 351 25.39 1.61 -7.43
CA TRP A 351 25.32 1.67 -5.97
C TRP A 351 26.38 2.65 -5.46
N PRO A 352 26.00 3.87 -5.01
CA PRO A 352 26.97 4.94 -4.76
C PRO A 352 27.68 4.82 -3.40
N TYR A 353 27.40 3.75 -2.64
CA TYR A 353 27.91 3.54 -1.30
C TYR A 353 28.95 2.41 -1.27
N GLU A 354 29.70 2.31 -0.18
CA GLU A 354 30.60 1.18 0.02
C GLU A 354 29.84 -0.16 0.11
N GLN A 355 30.58 -1.27 0.06
CA GLN A 355 30.01 -2.59 0.29
C GLN A 355 29.56 -2.70 1.76
N PRO A 356 28.29 -3.03 2.05
CA PRO A 356 27.88 -3.34 3.41
C PRO A 356 28.69 -4.54 3.94
N GLU A 357 29.37 -4.34 5.07
CA GLU A 357 29.97 -5.43 5.83
C GLU A 357 28.86 -6.41 6.24
N HIS A 358 29.07 -7.71 6.02
CA HIS A 358 28.06 -8.71 6.30
C HIS A 358 28.67 -9.97 6.91
N ASP A 359 27.94 -10.52 7.87
CA ASP A 359 28.21 -11.81 8.49
C ASP A 359 27.25 -12.89 7.94
N GLU A 360 27.44 -14.14 8.38
CA GLU A 360 26.57 -15.25 7.99
C GLU A 360 25.10 -15.02 8.39
N THR A 361 24.85 -14.30 9.49
CA THR A 361 23.49 -14.05 10.00
C THR A 361 22.73 -13.08 9.10
N ALA A 362 23.37 -12.01 8.64
CA ALA A 362 22.80 -11.08 7.66
C ALA A 362 22.46 -11.80 6.34
N VAL A 363 23.31 -12.72 5.88
CA VAL A 363 23.06 -13.54 4.69
C VAL A 363 21.84 -14.46 4.90
N LEU A 364 21.70 -15.08 6.08
CA LEU A 364 20.53 -15.89 6.41
C LEU A 364 19.24 -15.07 6.42
N HIS A 365 19.25 -13.86 6.99
CA HIS A 365 18.10 -12.96 6.96
C HIS A 365 17.72 -12.55 5.53
N ARG A 366 18.70 -12.19 4.69
CA ARG A 366 18.47 -11.89 3.27
C ARG A 366 17.82 -13.09 2.57
N ASN A 367 18.37 -14.29 2.75
CA ASN A 367 17.86 -15.49 2.10
C ASN A 367 16.44 -15.86 2.57
N TRP A 368 16.13 -15.64 3.86
CA TRP A 368 14.78 -15.82 4.38
C TRP A 368 13.77 -14.83 3.78
N ILE A 369 14.18 -13.57 3.55
CA ILE A 369 13.34 -12.60 2.85
C ILE A 369 13.09 -13.06 1.40
N LEU A 370 14.15 -13.48 0.70
CA LEU A 370 14.09 -13.90 -0.70
C LEU A 370 13.33 -15.21 -0.91
N SER A 371 13.32 -16.12 0.06
CA SER A 371 12.61 -17.40 -0.08
C SER A 371 11.10 -17.24 -0.22
N ALA A 372 10.53 -16.09 0.16
CA ALA A 372 9.14 -15.75 -0.10
C ALA A 372 8.90 -15.00 -1.42
N THR A 373 9.95 -14.57 -2.11
CA THR A 373 9.88 -13.78 -3.35
C THR A 373 10.78 -14.42 -4.42
N PRO A 374 10.45 -15.65 -4.87
CA PRO A 374 11.31 -16.41 -5.80
C PRO A 374 11.48 -15.73 -7.16
N ASP A 375 10.58 -14.82 -7.50
CA ASP A 375 10.54 -14.01 -8.72
C ASP A 375 11.36 -12.71 -8.63
N PHE A 376 12.02 -12.43 -7.50
CA PHE A 376 12.77 -11.18 -7.29
C PHE A 376 13.82 -10.91 -8.38
N HIS A 377 14.63 -11.90 -8.77
CA HIS A 377 15.63 -11.69 -9.82
C HIS A 377 15.01 -11.58 -11.21
N SER A 378 13.88 -12.26 -11.47
CA SER A 378 13.16 -12.10 -12.73
C SER A 378 12.52 -10.71 -12.86
N SER A 379 11.97 -10.16 -11.77
CA SER A 379 11.37 -8.82 -11.78
C SER A 379 12.44 -7.72 -11.97
N ILE A 380 13.62 -7.88 -11.37
CA ILE A 380 14.79 -7.04 -11.65
C ILE A 380 15.17 -7.08 -13.14
N ALA A 381 15.26 -8.28 -13.74
CA ALA A 381 15.61 -8.43 -15.14
C ALA A 381 14.57 -7.79 -16.08
N GLU A 382 13.29 -7.84 -15.72
CA GLU A 382 12.21 -7.19 -16.44
C GLU A 382 12.29 -5.65 -16.32
N ALA A 383 12.48 -5.13 -15.11
CA ALA A 383 12.68 -3.69 -14.87
C ALA A 383 13.89 -3.16 -15.65
N ARG A 384 14.99 -3.91 -15.71
CA ARG A 384 16.16 -3.57 -16.54
C ARG A 384 15.81 -3.49 -18.01
N LYS A 385 15.08 -4.47 -18.56
CA LYS A 385 14.66 -4.45 -19.98
C LYS A 385 13.78 -3.24 -20.30
N GLN A 386 12.85 -2.90 -19.41
CA GLN A 386 12.01 -1.72 -19.57
C GLN A 386 12.86 -0.44 -19.63
N ARG A 387 13.86 -0.31 -18.76
CA ARG A 387 14.80 0.82 -18.74
C ARG A 387 15.72 0.87 -19.96
N GLU A 388 16.31 -0.24 -20.37
CA GLU A 388 17.15 -0.30 -21.58
C GLU A 388 16.34 0.00 -22.85
N GLY A 389 15.07 -0.40 -22.89
CA GLY A 389 14.13 -0.04 -23.96
C GLY A 389 13.83 1.46 -24.04
N GLN A 390 13.97 2.19 -22.94
CA GLN A 390 13.83 3.65 -22.88
C GLN A 390 15.10 4.37 -23.36
N LEU A 391 16.29 3.82 -23.10
CA LEU A 391 17.57 4.44 -23.48
C LEU A 391 17.98 4.19 -24.95
N ARG A 392 17.35 3.22 -25.63
CA ARG A 392 17.64 2.85 -27.02
C ARG A 392 16.70 3.48 -28.05
N LYS A 393 15.79 4.35 -27.61
CA LYS A 393 14.91 5.17 -28.44
C LYS A 393 15.22 6.63 -28.18
#